data_AF-A0A935ZC19-F1
#
_entry.id   AF-A0A935ZC19-F1
#
_cell.length_a   1.000
_cell.length_b   1.000
_cell.length_c   1.000
_cell.angle_alpha   90.00
_cell.angle_beta   90.00
_cell.angle_gamma   90.00
#
_symmetry.space_group_name_H-M   'P 1'
#
loop_
_entity.id
_entity.type
_entity.pdbx_description
1 polymer ?
#
loop_
_entity_poly.entity_id
_entity_poly.type
_entity_poly.pdbx_seq_one_letter_code
_entity_poly.pdbx_strand_id
1 'polypeptide(L)'
;MLRTLTLSLVALTACAKTSTPGSDGDAPTPPAKPTDRDSPEPELPAPLPRDDRAAVAEALRPHGVTLDDSDCIAWPPSFPRVVVIGSFANDRCCQHSGTLVDRQWSTDEASVAGLATRGFASASLDDKHTIARAWVDEVNHAFGHDFVTASEPAFSQPGSPAFTPVHVRDDKLAGVVIEGWVRLPSGMVDETAYAFEKHRITRDGAHSHESDRRFAVDGAVLRGETTKP
;
A
#
# COMPACT_ATOMS: atom_id res chain seq x y z
N MET A 1 -1.81 38.05 15.60
CA MET A 1 -3.06 37.44 16.13
C MET A 1 -2.68 36.13 16.80
N LEU A 2 -2.57 36.13 18.13
CA LEU A 2 -2.22 34.96 18.93
C LEU A 2 -3.40 33.98 18.95
N ARG A 3 -3.20 32.74 18.50
CA ARG A 3 -4.14 31.63 18.71
C ARG A 3 -3.62 30.77 19.86
N THR A 4 -4.33 30.86 20.97
CA THR A 4 -4.20 30.04 22.17
C THR A 4 -4.60 28.60 21.83
N LEU A 5 -3.68 27.65 21.98
CA LEU A 5 -3.94 26.21 21.87
C LEU A 5 -4.33 25.69 23.25
N THR A 6 -5.58 25.26 23.38
CA THR A 6 -6.13 24.63 24.59
C THR A 6 -5.72 23.15 24.59
N LEU A 7 -4.85 22.76 25.51
CA LEU A 7 -4.48 21.36 25.75
C LEU A 7 -5.58 20.69 26.59
N SER A 8 -6.33 19.75 26.01
CA SER A 8 -7.24 18.88 26.76
C SER A 8 -6.46 17.68 27.32
N LEU A 9 -6.30 17.69 28.64
CA LEU A 9 -5.73 16.63 29.46
C LEU A 9 -6.80 15.54 29.67
N VAL A 10 -6.66 14.38 29.03
CA VAL A 10 -7.50 13.20 29.30
C VAL A 10 -6.83 12.37 30.37
N ALA A 11 -7.46 12.30 31.54
CA ALA A 11 -7.02 11.49 32.67
C ALA A 11 -7.30 10.00 32.41
N LEU A 12 -6.25 9.17 32.47
CA LEU A 12 -6.39 7.72 32.54
C LEU A 12 -6.83 7.32 33.97
N THR A 13 -8.05 6.83 34.10
CA THR A 13 -8.53 6.18 35.32
C THR A 13 -8.03 4.74 35.35
N ALA A 14 -7.05 4.47 36.21
CA ALA A 14 -6.56 3.12 36.52
C ALA A 14 -7.59 2.36 37.37
N CYS A 15 -8.12 1.25 36.85
CA CYS A 15 -8.82 0.24 37.65
C CYS A 15 -7.81 -0.81 38.12
N ALA A 16 -7.31 -0.66 39.34
CA ALA A 16 -6.60 -1.69 40.05
C ALA A 16 -7.58 -2.83 40.42
N LYS A 17 -7.33 -4.04 39.92
CA LYS A 17 -7.93 -5.27 40.45
C LYS A 17 -6.84 -6.04 41.19
N THR A 18 -6.90 -6.00 42.51
CA THR A 18 -6.28 -6.95 43.42
C THR A 18 -7.05 -8.28 43.31
N SER A 19 -6.35 -9.37 43.04
CA SER A 19 -6.89 -10.73 43.15
C SER A 19 -5.80 -11.68 43.66
N THR A 20 -6.26 -12.57 44.52
CA THR A 20 -5.64 -13.37 45.58
C THR A 20 -4.61 -14.41 45.10
N PRO A 21 -3.59 -14.75 45.91
CA PRO A 21 -2.75 -15.92 45.65
C PRO A 21 -3.50 -17.20 46.10
N GLY A 22 -4.12 -17.89 45.13
CA GLY A 22 -4.61 -19.25 45.28
C GLY A 22 -3.53 -20.24 44.86
N SER A 23 -3.00 -20.98 45.82
CA SER A 23 -2.06 -22.09 45.64
C SER A 23 -2.85 -23.37 45.38
N ASP A 24 -3.10 -23.69 44.12
CA ASP A 24 -3.65 -24.98 43.70
C ASP A 24 -2.52 -25.85 43.16
N GLY A 25 -2.40 -27.05 43.72
CA GLY A 25 -1.33 -28.00 43.42
C GLY A 25 -1.33 -28.47 41.97
N ASP A 26 -0.16 -28.38 41.34
CA ASP A 26 0.12 -28.96 40.03
C ASP A 26 0.00 -30.48 40.07
N ALA A 27 -1.11 -30.99 39.54
CA ALA A 27 -1.18 -32.36 39.06
C ALA A 27 -0.40 -32.44 37.72
N PRO A 28 0.45 -33.47 37.51
CA PRO A 28 1.21 -33.60 36.28
C PRO A 28 0.27 -33.79 35.08
N THR A 29 0.26 -32.79 34.19
CA THR A 29 -0.42 -32.84 32.89
C THR A 29 0.07 -34.06 32.11
N PRO A 30 -0.83 -34.96 31.66
CA PRO A 30 -0.46 -36.07 30.79
C PRO A 30 0.27 -35.55 29.53
N PRO A 31 1.29 -36.24 29.03
CA PRO A 31 1.98 -35.84 27.81
C PRO A 31 0.95 -35.69 26.68
N ALA A 32 0.96 -34.51 26.05
CA ALA A 32 0.11 -34.23 24.90
C ALA A 32 0.27 -35.35 23.86
N LYS A 33 -0.85 -35.93 23.42
CA LYS A 33 -0.86 -36.88 22.30
C LYS A 33 -0.13 -36.23 21.11
N PRO A 34 0.76 -36.97 20.41
CA PRO A 34 1.33 -36.50 19.16
C PRO A 34 0.19 -36.09 18.24
N THR A 35 0.10 -34.80 17.94
CA THR A 35 -0.84 -34.32 16.92
C THR A 35 -0.33 -34.83 15.57
N ASP A 36 -1.17 -35.62 14.90
CA ASP A 36 -0.93 -36.09 13.53
C ASP A 36 -0.55 -34.89 12.65
N ARG A 37 0.75 -34.80 12.31
CA ARG A 37 1.33 -33.76 11.45
C ARG A 37 1.08 -34.01 9.96
N ASP A 38 0.31 -35.05 9.62
CA ASP A 38 0.13 -35.53 8.25
C ASP A 38 -1.13 -35.01 7.56
N SER A 39 -1.78 -33.96 8.07
CA SER A 39 -2.81 -33.29 7.28
C SER A 39 -2.12 -32.53 6.13
N PRO A 40 -2.42 -32.86 4.86
CA PRO A 40 -1.81 -32.16 3.74
C PRO A 40 -2.11 -30.67 3.84
N GLU A 41 -1.07 -29.85 3.69
CA GLU A 41 -1.20 -28.39 3.65
C GLU A 41 -2.19 -28.03 2.53
N PRO A 42 -3.19 -27.18 2.79
CA PRO A 42 -4.17 -26.80 1.77
C PRO A 42 -3.46 -26.25 0.53
N GLU A 43 -3.71 -26.84 -0.63
CA GLU A 43 -3.16 -26.33 -1.88
C GLU A 43 -3.68 -24.90 -2.12
N LEU A 44 -2.74 -23.99 -2.29
CA LEU A 44 -3.02 -22.60 -2.59
C LEU A 44 -3.70 -22.46 -3.96
N PRO A 45 -4.71 -21.58 -4.12
CA PRO A 45 -5.39 -21.42 -5.39
C PRO A 45 -4.43 -20.91 -6.46
N ALA A 46 -4.57 -21.45 -7.67
CA ALA A 46 -3.82 -21.01 -8.84
C ALA A 46 -4.11 -19.53 -9.16
N PRO A 47 -3.09 -18.77 -9.64
CA PRO A 47 -3.25 -17.42 -10.17
C PRO A 47 -4.43 -17.30 -11.13
N LEU A 48 -5.08 -16.13 -11.14
CA LEU A 48 -6.06 -15.80 -12.18
C LEU A 48 -5.31 -15.61 -13.52
N PRO A 49 -5.89 -16.04 -14.65
CA PRO A 49 -5.33 -15.74 -15.96
C PRO A 49 -5.22 -14.22 -16.17
N ARG A 50 -4.09 -13.77 -16.72
CA ARG A 50 -3.89 -12.35 -17.06
C ARG A 50 -4.91 -11.92 -18.12
N ASP A 51 -5.33 -10.66 -18.00
CA ASP A 51 -6.26 -9.99 -18.91
C ASP A 51 -7.63 -10.69 -19.06
N ASP A 52 -7.97 -11.60 -18.15
CA ASP A 52 -9.24 -12.30 -18.12
C ASP A 52 -10.22 -11.63 -17.14
N ARG A 53 -10.91 -10.60 -17.64
CA ARG A 53 -11.93 -9.85 -16.88
C ARG A 53 -13.05 -10.76 -16.37
N ALA A 54 -13.43 -11.79 -17.12
CA ALA A 54 -14.50 -12.71 -16.74
C ALA A 54 -14.08 -13.55 -15.54
N ALA A 55 -12.84 -14.04 -15.51
CA ALA A 55 -12.29 -14.76 -14.36
C ALA A 55 -12.21 -13.87 -13.11
N VAL A 56 -11.88 -12.59 -13.26
CA VAL A 56 -11.90 -11.62 -12.14
C VAL A 56 -13.32 -11.40 -11.62
N ALA A 57 -14.29 -11.17 -12.51
CA ALA A 57 -15.69 -10.99 -12.13
C ALA A 57 -16.25 -12.23 -11.40
N GLU A 58 -15.92 -13.42 -11.89
CA GLU A 58 -16.26 -14.69 -11.25
C GLU A 58 -15.65 -14.80 -9.84
N ALA A 59 -14.39 -14.38 -9.66
CA ALA A 59 -13.71 -14.38 -8.37
C ALA A 59 -14.25 -13.34 -7.38
N LEU A 60 -14.80 -12.21 -7.88
CA LEU A 60 -15.39 -11.14 -7.06
C LEU A 60 -16.82 -11.42 -6.61
N ARG A 61 -17.57 -12.21 -7.40
CA ARG A 61 -18.99 -12.51 -7.14
C ARG A 61 -19.29 -13.07 -5.73
N PRO A 62 -18.50 -13.98 -5.13
CA PRO A 62 -18.72 -14.43 -3.76
C PRO A 62 -18.61 -13.32 -2.71
N HIS A 63 -17.91 -12.24 -3.03
CA HIS A 63 -17.71 -11.08 -2.16
C HIS A 63 -18.76 -9.98 -2.37
N GLY A 64 -19.75 -10.21 -3.24
CA GLY A 64 -20.78 -9.23 -3.58
C GLY A 64 -20.28 -8.02 -4.37
N VAL A 65 -19.08 -8.11 -4.96
CA VAL A 65 -18.50 -7.06 -5.81
C VAL A 65 -18.79 -7.39 -7.27
N THR A 66 -19.36 -6.42 -7.98
CA THR A 66 -19.64 -6.50 -9.42
C THR A 66 -18.67 -5.62 -10.19
N LEU A 67 -18.14 -6.11 -11.31
CA LEU A 67 -17.39 -5.30 -12.25
C LEU A 67 -18.31 -4.78 -13.36
N ASP A 68 -18.26 -3.49 -13.64
CA ASP A 68 -18.91 -2.85 -14.80
C ASP A 68 -17.88 -2.43 -15.86
N ASP A 69 -18.30 -1.88 -17.00
CA ASP A 69 -17.38 -1.53 -18.09
C ASP A 69 -16.43 -0.36 -17.77
N SER A 70 -16.69 0.39 -16.69
CA SER A 70 -15.86 1.51 -16.24
C SER A 70 -14.79 1.11 -15.23
N ASP A 71 -14.85 -0.10 -14.67
CA ASP A 71 -13.82 -0.58 -13.75
C ASP A 71 -12.51 -0.93 -14.46
N CYS A 72 -11.42 -0.53 -13.81
CA CYS A 72 -10.04 -0.75 -14.22
C CYS A 72 -9.46 -1.97 -13.51
N ILE A 73 -8.63 -2.74 -14.21
CA ILE A 73 -7.97 -3.92 -13.67
C ILE A 73 -6.47 -3.81 -13.98
N ALA A 74 -5.63 -3.95 -12.97
CA ALA A 74 -4.19 -4.04 -13.12
C ALA A 74 -3.66 -5.39 -12.61
N TRP A 75 -2.60 -5.86 -13.28
CA TRP A 75 -1.98 -7.17 -13.07
C TRP A 75 -0.50 -7.02 -12.70
N PRO A 76 -0.18 -6.79 -11.41
CA PRO A 76 1.19 -6.59 -10.95
C PRO A 76 2.11 -7.76 -11.39
N PRO A 77 3.09 -7.54 -12.29
CA PRO A 77 3.94 -8.63 -12.79
C PRO A 77 4.74 -9.35 -11.70
N SER A 78 5.13 -8.64 -10.64
CA SER A 78 5.87 -9.22 -9.52
C SER A 78 4.97 -10.02 -8.56
N PHE A 79 3.65 -9.84 -8.63
CA PHE A 79 2.66 -10.49 -7.76
C PHE A 79 1.56 -11.17 -8.59
N PRO A 80 1.84 -12.33 -9.21
CA PRO A 80 0.89 -12.99 -10.12
C PRO A 80 -0.40 -13.47 -9.43
N ARG A 81 -0.42 -13.54 -8.10
CA ARG A 81 -1.59 -13.93 -7.30
C ARG A 81 -2.41 -12.72 -6.82
N VAL A 82 -2.03 -11.52 -7.26
CA VAL A 82 -2.64 -10.24 -6.89
C VAL A 82 -3.31 -9.62 -8.11
N VAL A 83 -4.50 -9.06 -7.90
CA VAL A 83 -5.25 -8.27 -8.90
C VAL A 83 -5.65 -6.97 -8.25
N VAL A 84 -5.34 -5.85 -8.88
CA VAL A 84 -5.76 -4.54 -8.37
C VAL A 84 -6.98 -4.09 -9.16
N ILE A 85 -8.04 -3.74 -8.44
CA ILE A 85 -9.29 -3.28 -9.02
C ILE A 85 -9.45 -1.80 -8.70
N GLY A 86 -9.73 -1.01 -9.71
CA GLY A 86 -10.07 0.39 -9.57
C GLY A 86 -11.39 0.69 -10.24
N SER A 87 -12.03 1.78 -9.84
CA SER A 87 -13.22 2.33 -10.49
C SER A 87 -12.85 3.60 -11.25
N PHE A 88 -13.59 3.90 -12.32
CA PHE A 88 -13.38 5.13 -13.07
C PHE A 88 -13.57 6.37 -12.18
N ALA A 89 -12.62 7.30 -12.27
CA ALA A 89 -12.70 8.61 -11.62
C ALA A 89 -12.43 9.68 -12.68
N ASN A 90 -13.40 10.59 -12.88
CA ASN A 90 -13.43 11.56 -13.98
C ASN A 90 -12.13 12.38 -14.15
N ASP A 91 -11.39 12.62 -13.06
CA ASP A 91 -10.21 13.47 -13.02
C ASP A 91 -8.88 12.71 -13.01
N ARG A 92 -8.87 11.38 -12.84
CA ARG A 92 -7.65 10.59 -12.67
C ARG A 92 -7.67 9.24 -13.40
N CYS A 93 -8.60 9.07 -14.34
CA CYS A 93 -8.93 7.85 -15.07
C CYS A 93 -9.40 6.70 -14.15
N CYS A 94 -8.55 6.19 -13.27
CA CYS A 94 -8.85 5.06 -12.39
C CYS A 94 -8.44 5.39 -10.95
N GLN A 95 -9.29 5.07 -10.00
CA GLN A 95 -9.00 5.15 -8.56
C GLN A 95 -9.03 3.75 -7.97
N HIS A 96 -8.04 3.41 -7.14
CA HIS A 96 -7.99 2.11 -6.47
C HIS A 96 -9.21 1.90 -5.55
N SER A 97 -9.91 0.79 -5.75
CA SER A 97 -11.14 0.43 -5.02
C SER A 97 -10.93 -0.79 -4.12
N GLY A 98 -10.00 -1.67 -4.47
CA GLY A 98 -9.56 -2.79 -3.65
C GLY A 98 -8.72 -3.79 -4.43
N THR A 99 -8.38 -4.90 -3.80
CA THR A 99 -7.40 -5.85 -4.31
C THR A 99 -7.87 -7.28 -4.06
N LEU A 100 -7.77 -8.14 -5.06
CA LEU A 100 -7.85 -9.59 -4.87
C LEU A 100 -6.45 -10.13 -4.58
N VAL A 101 -6.30 -10.87 -3.49
CA VAL A 101 -5.12 -11.69 -3.21
C VAL A 101 -5.59 -13.12 -3.04
N ASP A 102 -5.06 -14.06 -3.83
CA ASP A 102 -5.47 -15.47 -3.74
C ASP A 102 -7.00 -15.64 -3.91
N ARG A 103 -7.60 -14.80 -4.74
CA ARG A 103 -9.06 -14.70 -4.97
C ARG A 103 -9.87 -14.22 -3.76
N GLN A 104 -9.23 -13.74 -2.71
CA GLN A 104 -9.86 -13.08 -1.57
C GLN A 104 -9.87 -11.57 -1.79
N TRP A 105 -11.04 -10.95 -1.72
CA TRP A 105 -11.22 -9.51 -1.87
C TRP A 105 -10.84 -8.79 -0.56
N SER A 106 -10.08 -7.70 -0.68
CA SER A 106 -9.70 -6.87 0.46
C SER A 106 -9.58 -5.40 0.07
N THR A 107 -10.01 -4.50 0.96
CA THR A 107 -9.86 -3.04 0.83
C THR A 107 -8.78 -2.48 1.75
N ASP A 108 -8.50 -3.15 2.88
CA ASP A 108 -7.71 -2.55 3.98
C ASP A 108 -6.39 -3.31 4.25
N GLU A 109 -6.40 -4.64 4.16
CA GLU A 109 -5.28 -5.51 4.57
C GLU A 109 -4.64 -6.28 3.41
N ALA A 110 -4.88 -5.84 2.17
CA ALA A 110 -4.34 -6.51 0.98
C ALA A 110 -2.81 -6.60 0.97
N SER A 111 -2.13 -5.65 1.63
CA SER A 111 -0.66 -5.59 1.72
C SER A 111 -0.06 -6.79 2.45
N VAL A 112 -0.59 -7.15 3.63
CA VAL A 112 -0.09 -8.29 4.40
C VAL A 112 -0.22 -9.58 3.59
N ALA A 113 -1.42 -9.87 3.07
CA ALA A 113 -1.67 -11.07 2.29
C ALA A 113 -0.87 -11.07 0.97
N GLY A 114 -0.85 -9.95 0.26
CA GLY A 114 -0.20 -9.84 -1.05
C GLY A 114 1.32 -9.97 -0.97
N LEU A 115 1.96 -9.31 0.00
CA LEU A 115 3.39 -9.44 0.25
C LEU A 115 3.77 -10.86 0.73
N ALA A 116 2.89 -11.52 1.48
CA ALA A 116 3.10 -12.91 1.90
C ALA A 116 3.20 -13.87 0.70
N THR A 117 2.54 -13.60 -0.42
CA THR A 117 2.66 -14.42 -1.66
C THR A 117 4.08 -14.43 -2.23
N ARG A 118 4.93 -13.49 -1.82
CA ARG A 118 6.35 -13.38 -2.18
C ARG A 118 7.31 -13.71 -1.04
N GLY A 119 6.80 -14.24 0.08
CA GLY A 119 7.62 -14.61 1.23
C GLY A 119 8.24 -13.42 1.97
N PHE A 120 7.64 -12.23 1.88
CA PHE A 120 8.21 -10.98 2.40
C PHE A 120 8.66 -11.06 3.87
N ALA A 121 7.89 -11.73 4.72
CA ALA A 121 8.19 -11.82 6.16
C ALA A 121 9.54 -12.49 6.45
N SER A 122 9.88 -13.54 5.69
CA SER A 122 11.09 -14.36 5.83
C SER A 122 12.23 -13.99 4.87
N ALA A 123 11.99 -13.08 3.93
CA ALA A 123 12.98 -12.65 2.95
C ALA A 123 14.18 -11.95 3.60
N SER A 124 15.33 -11.94 2.89
CA SER A 124 16.49 -11.14 3.28
C SER A 124 16.17 -9.64 3.24
N LEU A 125 16.98 -8.78 3.84
CA LEU A 125 16.73 -7.33 3.81
C LEU A 125 16.74 -6.78 2.37
N ASP A 126 17.71 -7.18 1.56
CA ASP A 126 17.81 -6.75 0.15
C ASP A 126 16.59 -7.22 -0.67
N ASP A 127 16.13 -8.46 -0.43
CA ASP A 127 14.91 -8.97 -1.06
C ASP A 127 13.66 -8.23 -0.58
N LYS A 128 13.58 -7.88 0.72
CA LYS A 128 12.48 -7.07 1.24
C LYS A 128 12.45 -5.70 0.58
N HIS A 129 13.59 -5.05 0.35
CA HIS A 129 13.61 -3.76 -0.37
C HIS A 129 13.04 -3.92 -1.78
N THR A 130 13.46 -4.96 -2.49
CA THR A 130 12.98 -5.26 -3.85
C THR A 130 11.48 -5.56 -3.87
N ILE A 131 10.99 -6.43 -2.98
CA ILE A 131 9.58 -6.81 -2.90
C ILE A 131 8.71 -5.63 -2.46
N ALA A 132 9.13 -4.88 -1.44
CA ALA A 132 8.42 -3.69 -0.97
C ALA A 132 8.33 -2.64 -2.08
N ARG A 133 9.41 -2.43 -2.84
CA ARG A 133 9.42 -1.47 -3.93
C ARG A 133 8.47 -1.88 -5.04
N ALA A 134 8.50 -3.15 -5.44
CA ALA A 134 7.56 -3.68 -6.43
C ALA A 134 6.11 -3.58 -5.96
N TRP A 135 5.84 -3.78 -4.66
CA TRP A 135 4.50 -3.62 -4.12
C TRP A 135 3.98 -2.19 -4.26
N VAL A 136 4.80 -1.20 -3.90
CA VAL A 136 4.38 0.20 -4.05
C VAL A 136 4.18 0.55 -5.52
N ASP A 137 5.16 0.27 -6.37
CA ASP A 137 5.14 0.65 -7.80
C ASP A 137 4.03 -0.06 -8.59
N GLU A 138 3.80 -1.34 -8.34
CA GLU A 138 2.87 -2.13 -9.17
C GLU A 138 1.48 -2.25 -8.56
N VAL A 139 1.34 -2.14 -7.24
CA VAL A 139 0.06 -2.34 -6.53
C VAL A 139 -0.52 -1.03 -6.03
N ASN A 140 0.21 -0.29 -5.20
CA ASN A 140 -0.29 1.00 -4.68
C ASN A 140 -0.39 2.06 -5.79
N HIS A 141 0.50 2.00 -6.78
CA HIS A 141 0.61 2.96 -7.87
C HIS A 141 0.04 2.43 -9.19
N ALA A 142 -0.69 1.31 -9.16
CA ALA A 142 -1.21 0.58 -10.32
C ALA A 142 -1.97 1.42 -11.37
N PHE A 143 -2.50 2.57 -10.97
CA PHE A 143 -3.35 3.44 -11.80
C PHE A 143 -2.72 4.81 -12.10
N GLY A 144 -1.42 4.84 -12.36
CA GLY A 144 -0.75 6.00 -12.99
C GLY A 144 -0.07 6.95 -12.02
N HIS A 145 0.13 6.53 -10.78
CA HIS A 145 1.13 7.16 -9.91
C HIS A 145 2.50 6.59 -10.31
N ASP A 146 3.55 7.40 -10.34
CA ASP A 146 4.89 6.91 -10.65
C ASP A 146 5.94 7.66 -9.83
N PHE A 147 6.86 6.94 -9.20
CA PHE A 147 8.02 7.60 -8.61
C PHE A 147 8.87 8.29 -9.69
N VAL A 148 9.18 9.55 -9.44
CA VAL A 148 10.09 10.33 -10.27
C VAL A 148 11.51 9.82 -10.07
N THR A 149 12.10 9.24 -11.11
CA THR A 149 13.44 8.60 -11.04
C THR A 149 14.59 9.54 -11.39
N ALA A 150 14.30 10.67 -12.04
CA ALA A 150 15.27 11.69 -12.42
C ALA A 150 14.66 13.09 -12.32
N SER A 151 15.49 14.13 -12.17
CA SER A 151 14.99 15.51 -12.09
C SER A 151 14.30 15.91 -13.40
N GLU A 152 13.08 16.40 -13.27
CA GLU A 152 12.24 16.84 -14.40
C GLU A 152 12.17 18.37 -14.46
N PRO A 153 11.80 18.99 -15.61
CA PRO A 153 11.73 20.45 -15.75
C PRO A 153 10.84 21.14 -14.70
N ALA A 154 9.85 20.44 -14.15
CA ALA A 154 9.00 20.93 -13.07
C ALA A 154 9.79 21.29 -11.81
N PHE A 155 10.79 20.48 -11.43
CA PHE A 155 11.62 20.72 -10.23
C PHE A 155 12.59 21.90 -10.39
N SER A 156 12.75 22.41 -11.61
CA SER A 156 13.58 23.59 -11.91
C SER A 156 12.79 24.90 -11.93
N GLN A 157 11.45 24.85 -11.78
CA GLN A 157 10.63 26.06 -11.80
C GLN A 157 10.77 26.86 -10.50
N PRO A 158 10.70 28.21 -10.55
CA PRO A 158 10.73 29.04 -9.34
C PRO A 158 9.69 28.61 -8.32
N GLY A 159 10.11 28.41 -7.06
CA GLY A 159 9.24 27.98 -5.97
C GLY A 159 8.99 26.47 -5.88
N SER A 160 9.47 25.68 -6.85
CA SER A 160 9.37 24.22 -6.78
C SER A 160 10.37 23.65 -5.76
N PRO A 161 10.03 22.52 -5.11
CA PRO A 161 10.97 21.79 -4.27
C PRO A 161 12.19 21.32 -5.09
N ALA A 162 13.33 21.13 -4.43
CA ALA A 162 14.45 20.45 -5.05
C ALA A 162 14.10 18.97 -5.30
N PHE A 163 14.48 18.46 -6.47
CA PHE A 163 14.37 17.04 -6.76
C PHE A 163 15.25 16.22 -5.81
N THR A 164 14.70 15.12 -5.31
CA THR A 164 15.40 14.09 -4.55
C THR A 164 15.04 12.73 -5.14
N PRO A 165 16.02 11.85 -5.44
CA PRO A 165 15.72 10.49 -5.87
C PRO A 165 14.88 9.75 -4.84
N VAL A 166 14.13 8.76 -5.31
CA VAL A 166 13.45 7.81 -4.42
C VAL A 166 14.48 7.07 -3.56
N HIS A 167 14.20 7.00 -2.26
CA HIS A 167 15.03 6.35 -1.27
C HIS A 167 14.30 5.15 -0.68
N VAL A 168 14.96 3.99 -0.69
CA VAL A 168 14.51 2.76 -0.03
C VAL A 168 15.48 2.46 1.10
N ARG A 169 14.96 2.27 2.32
CA ARG A 169 15.80 2.03 3.51
C ARG A 169 15.10 1.15 4.52
N ASP A 170 15.89 0.56 5.40
CA ASP A 170 15.38 -0.17 6.55
C ASP A 170 14.64 0.74 7.52
N ASP A 171 13.55 0.21 8.09
CA ASP A 171 12.95 0.76 9.29
C ASP A 171 13.52 0.09 10.53
N LYS A 172 13.67 0.83 11.63
CA LYS A 172 14.22 0.32 12.90
C LYS A 172 13.39 -0.84 13.50
N LEU A 173 12.16 -1.03 13.01
CA LEU A 173 11.25 -2.11 13.37
C LEU A 173 11.32 -3.32 12.39
N ALA A 174 12.44 -3.48 11.67
CA ALA A 174 12.67 -4.55 10.69
C ALA A 174 11.68 -4.56 9.51
N GLY A 175 11.19 -3.37 9.14
CA GLY A 175 10.39 -3.12 7.95
C GLY A 175 11.19 -2.38 6.87
N VAL A 176 10.49 -1.88 5.85
CA VAL A 176 11.05 -1.07 4.77
C VAL A 176 10.31 0.26 4.72
N VAL A 177 11.06 1.35 4.54
CA VAL A 177 10.53 2.68 4.21
C VAL A 177 10.96 3.04 2.80
N ILE A 178 9.98 3.43 1.98
CA ILE A 178 10.19 3.95 0.63
C ILE A 178 9.66 5.38 0.63
N GLU A 179 10.49 6.34 0.27
CA GLU A 179 10.10 7.75 0.22
C GLU A 179 10.65 8.44 -1.02
N GLY A 180 9.85 9.30 -1.64
CA GLY A 180 10.23 9.96 -2.88
C GLY A 180 9.13 10.83 -3.46
N TRP A 181 9.48 11.61 -4.48
CA TRP A 181 8.50 12.32 -5.28
C TRP A 181 7.79 11.35 -6.22
N VAL A 182 6.46 11.42 -6.22
CA VAL A 182 5.56 10.67 -7.09
C VAL A 182 4.87 11.67 -8.00
N ARG A 183 4.92 11.42 -9.31
CA ARG A 183 4.08 12.13 -10.28
C ARG A 183 2.67 11.58 -10.15
N LEU A 184 1.70 12.48 -10.00
CA LEU A 184 0.29 12.13 -9.96
C LEU A 184 -0.26 11.98 -11.39
N PRO A 185 -1.28 11.12 -11.62
CA PRO A 185 -1.94 11.02 -12.90
C PRO A 185 -2.38 12.39 -13.42
N SER A 186 -2.18 12.65 -14.71
CA SER A 186 -2.69 13.86 -15.35
C SER A 186 -4.22 13.89 -15.29
N GLY A 187 -4.77 15.02 -14.89
CA GLY A 187 -6.22 15.23 -14.85
C GLY A 187 -6.73 16.14 -15.96
N MET A 188 -7.89 16.74 -15.72
CA MET A 188 -8.54 17.68 -16.66
C MET A 188 -7.86 19.06 -16.74
N VAL A 189 -7.04 19.39 -15.75
CA VAL A 189 -6.24 20.62 -15.73
C VAL A 189 -4.92 20.33 -16.42
N ASP A 190 -4.49 21.22 -17.32
CA ASP A 190 -3.18 21.15 -17.98
C ASP A 190 -2.07 21.53 -17.00
N GLU A 191 -1.77 20.62 -16.08
CA GLU A 191 -0.72 20.73 -15.10
C GLU A 191 -0.02 19.39 -14.91
N THR A 192 1.22 19.44 -14.41
CA THR A 192 1.90 18.25 -13.88
C THR A 192 2.03 18.39 -12.38
N ALA A 193 1.35 17.50 -11.65
CA ALA A 193 1.32 17.50 -10.20
C ALA A 193 2.20 16.40 -9.61
N TYR A 194 2.77 16.70 -8.44
CA TYR A 194 3.65 15.80 -7.71
C TYR A 194 3.28 15.78 -6.23
N ALA A 195 3.46 14.64 -5.60
CA ALA A 195 3.38 14.46 -4.16
C ALA A 195 4.68 13.84 -3.65
N PHE A 196 5.15 14.29 -2.49
CA PHE A 196 6.14 13.51 -1.75
C PHE A 196 5.38 12.46 -0.96
N GLU A 197 5.65 11.20 -1.25
CA GLU A 197 4.99 10.06 -0.62
C GLU A 197 6.00 9.28 0.21
N LYS A 198 5.52 8.75 1.33
CA LYS A 198 6.27 7.88 2.23
C LYS A 198 5.44 6.65 2.55
N HIS A 199 5.95 5.51 2.10
CA HIS A 199 5.37 4.21 2.33
C HIS A 199 6.21 3.50 3.39
N ARG A 200 5.54 2.97 4.41
CA ARG A 200 6.17 2.11 5.42
C ARG A 200 5.50 0.74 5.32
N ILE A 201 6.31 -0.29 5.18
CA ILE A 201 5.89 -1.68 5.19
C ILE A 201 6.58 -2.34 6.38
N THR A 202 5.80 -2.75 7.38
CA THR A 202 6.31 -3.43 8.58
C THR A 202 6.82 -4.83 8.27
N ARG A 203 7.50 -5.48 9.22
CA ARG A 203 8.12 -6.80 9.02
C ARG A 203 7.17 -7.88 8.49
N ASP A 204 5.93 -7.85 8.95
CA ASP A 204 4.82 -8.74 8.61
C ASP A 204 4.07 -8.33 7.32
N GLY A 205 4.41 -7.17 6.74
CA GLY A 205 3.84 -6.68 5.49
C GLY A 205 2.71 -5.67 5.66
N ALA A 206 2.38 -5.23 6.87
CA ALA A 206 1.39 -4.18 7.04
C ALA A 206 1.90 -2.86 6.44
N HIS A 207 1.09 -2.26 5.57
CA HIS A 207 1.45 -1.05 4.83
C HIS A 207 0.75 0.18 5.41
N SER A 208 1.50 1.27 5.56
CA SER A 208 0.96 2.60 5.81
C SER A 208 1.55 3.60 4.81
N HIS A 209 0.74 4.59 4.43
CA HIS A 209 1.11 5.63 3.48
C HIS A 209 0.87 7.02 4.08
N GLU A 210 1.85 7.90 3.92
CA GLU A 210 1.80 9.31 4.29
C GLU A 210 2.16 10.17 3.07
N SER A 211 1.48 11.31 2.90
CA SER A 211 1.85 12.35 1.94
C SER A 211 1.79 13.70 2.63
N ASP A 212 2.91 14.43 2.63
CA ASP A 212 3.08 15.65 3.44
C ASP A 212 3.41 16.90 2.62
N ARG A 213 3.82 16.72 1.36
CA ARG A 213 4.19 17.82 0.45
C ARG A 213 3.62 17.57 -0.93
N ARG A 214 3.11 18.62 -1.56
CA ARG A 214 2.58 18.59 -2.93
C ARG A 214 2.92 19.88 -3.64
N PHE A 215 3.13 19.79 -4.95
CA PHE A 215 3.22 20.95 -5.82
C PHE A 215 2.73 20.57 -7.22
N ALA A 216 2.32 21.56 -8.00
CA ALA A 216 1.96 21.39 -9.41
C ALA A 216 2.58 22.52 -10.23
N VAL A 217 2.86 22.22 -11.49
CA VAL A 217 3.37 23.18 -12.46
C VAL A 217 2.44 23.18 -13.66
N ASP A 218 2.03 24.38 -14.08
CA ASP A 218 1.23 24.60 -15.29
C ASP A 218 1.94 24.01 -16.52
N GLY A 219 1.18 23.26 -17.34
CA GLY A 219 1.70 22.59 -18.52
C GLY A 219 2.22 23.56 -19.59
N ALA A 220 1.63 24.75 -19.72
CA ALA A 220 2.09 25.79 -20.63
C ALA A 220 3.48 26.29 -20.23
N VAL A 221 3.74 26.45 -18.93
CA VAL A 221 5.06 26.79 -18.40
C VAL A 221 6.09 25.71 -18.74
N LEU A 222 5.73 24.43 -18.58
CA LEU A 222 6.61 23.31 -18.93
C LEU A 222 6.91 23.23 -20.43
N ARG A 223 5.99 23.69 -21.29
CA ARG A 223 6.18 23.81 -22.74
C ARG A 223 6.92 25.09 -23.17
N GLY A 224 7.27 25.98 -22.22
CA GLY A 224 7.94 27.24 -22.49
C GLY A 224 7.03 28.31 -23.10
N GLU A 225 5.72 28.15 -22.98
CA GLU A 225 4.75 29.17 -23.39
C GLU A 225 4.80 30.33 -22.40
N THR A 226 4.90 31.56 -22.89
CA THR A 226 4.75 32.74 -22.04
C THR A 226 3.33 32.79 -21.51
N THR A 227 3.15 32.46 -20.23
CA THR A 227 1.90 32.72 -19.51
C THR A 227 1.66 34.22 -19.52
N LYS A 228 0.60 34.64 -20.22
CA LYS A 228 0.19 36.04 -20.26
C LYS A 228 -0.20 36.45 -18.82
N PRO A 229 0.33 37.57 -18.30
CA PRO A 229 0.05 38.01 -16.93
C PRO A 229 -1.43 38.33 -16.70
#